data_AF-A0AAN8WKR2-F1
#
_entry.id   AF-A0AAN8WKR2-F1
#
_cell.length_a   1.000
_cell.length_b   1.000
_cell.length_c   1.000
_cell.angle_alpha   90.00
_cell.angle_beta   90.00
_cell.angle_gamma   90.00
#
_symmetry.space_group_name_H-M   'P 1'
#
loop_
_entity.id
_entity.type
_entity.pdbx_description
1 polymer ?
#
loop_
_entity_poly.entity_id
_entity_poly.type
_entity_poly.pdbx_seq_one_letter_code
_entity_poly.pdbx_strand_id
1 'polypeptide(L)'
;MNVLQESYNNFEVLGFPCNQFGKQEPAGNSTELYNGIKYVRPGGEFEPNFTLFKKIDVNGDKEHPLYTYLKAYCPSTRESFSDPDALYYKPLKKNDVRWNWEKFLITKSGKPFMRYDPGTKPNEIKNDIMFLLQQEI
;
A
#
# COMPACT_ATOMS: atom_id res chain seq x y z
N MET A 1 -4.42 7.98 6.06
CA MET A 1 -2.95 7.96 5.91
C MET A 1 -2.34 9.30 6.28
N ASN A 2 -2.87 10.44 5.82
CA ASN A 2 -2.39 11.77 6.23
C ASN A 2 -2.21 11.93 7.74
N VAL A 3 -3.21 11.53 8.51
CA VAL A 3 -3.16 11.56 9.98
C VAL A 3 -1.97 10.76 10.53
N LEU A 4 -1.63 9.60 9.96
CA LEU A 4 -0.48 8.81 10.42
C LEU A 4 0.84 9.50 10.08
N GLN A 5 0.97 10.07 8.88
CA GLN A 5 2.15 10.85 8.49
C GLN A 5 2.38 12.04 9.43
N GLU A 6 1.32 12.75 9.82
CA GLU A 6 1.40 13.90 10.73
C GLU A 6 1.65 13.51 12.19
N SER A 7 1.32 12.28 12.57
CA SER A 7 1.38 11.85 13.98
C SER A 7 2.81 11.58 14.46
N TYR A 8 3.77 11.37 13.57
CA TYR A 8 5.08 10.84 13.92
C TYR A 8 6.19 11.44 13.05
N ASN A 9 7.18 12.10 13.67
CA ASN A 9 8.26 12.79 12.95
C ASN A 9 9.30 11.86 12.31
N ASN A 10 9.41 10.61 12.76
CA ASN A 10 10.40 9.63 12.29
C ASN A 10 9.73 8.44 11.59
N PHE A 11 8.63 8.69 10.89
CA PHE A 11 7.82 7.70 10.19
C PHE A 11 7.41 8.27 8.84
N GLU A 12 7.44 7.43 7.80
CA GLU A 12 7.10 7.83 6.45
C GLU A 12 6.05 6.90 5.86
N VAL A 13 5.00 7.50 5.28
CA VAL A 13 4.01 6.80 4.46
C VAL A 13 4.42 6.91 3.00
N LEU A 14 4.48 5.76 2.34
CA LEU A 14 4.79 5.65 0.91
C LEU A 14 3.60 5.01 0.20
N GLY A 15 3.03 5.72 -0.78
CA GLY A 15 1.92 5.20 -1.58
C GLY A 15 2.37 4.79 -2.97
N PHE A 16 1.97 3.59 -3.39
CA PHE A 16 2.28 3.01 -4.69
C PHE A 16 0.97 2.77 -5.45
N PRO A 17 0.58 3.68 -6.36
CA PRO A 17 -0.59 3.48 -7.20
C PRO A 17 -0.47 2.18 -7.99
N CYS A 18 -1.58 1.45 -8.14
CA CYS A 18 -1.62 0.16 -8.82
C CYS A 18 -3.00 -0.07 -9.44
N ASN A 19 -3.05 -0.50 -10.70
CA ASN A 19 -4.31 -0.68 -11.43
C ASN A 19 -4.75 -2.16 -11.56
N GLN A 20 -4.09 -3.07 -10.84
CA GLN A 20 -4.30 -4.51 -10.95
C GLN A 20 -5.61 -5.01 -10.31
N PHE A 21 -6.24 -4.20 -9.46
CA PHE A 21 -7.40 -4.58 -8.64
C PHE A 21 -8.64 -3.80 -9.08
N GLY A 22 -9.55 -4.46 -9.79
CA GLY A 22 -10.80 -3.86 -10.26
C GLY A 22 -10.61 -2.67 -11.21
N LYS A 23 -9.40 -2.46 -11.75
CA LYS A 23 -8.98 -1.27 -12.51
C LYS A 23 -9.33 0.05 -11.81
N GLN A 24 -9.16 0.10 -10.49
CA GLN A 24 -9.55 1.27 -9.68
C GLN A 24 -8.56 2.43 -9.70
N GLU A 25 -7.44 2.31 -10.42
CA GLU A 25 -6.42 3.36 -10.60
C GLU A 25 -6.20 3.69 -12.09
N PRO A 26 -7.23 4.21 -12.78
CA PRO A 26 -7.22 4.39 -14.23
C PRO A 26 -6.32 5.54 -14.70
N ALA A 27 -5.89 6.43 -13.80
CA ALA A 27 -5.08 7.60 -14.14
C ALA A 27 -3.85 7.22 -14.98
N GLY A 28 -3.69 7.83 -16.15
CA GLY A 28 -2.61 7.58 -17.10
C GLY A 28 -1.29 8.22 -16.70
N ASN A 29 -1.33 9.27 -15.87
CA ASN A 29 -0.14 10.00 -15.41
C ASN A 29 -0.35 10.59 -14.00
N SER A 30 0.70 11.22 -13.45
CA SER A 30 0.66 11.84 -12.12
C SER A 30 -0.35 12.98 -12.03
N THR A 31 -0.50 13.79 -13.07
CA THR A 31 -1.44 14.92 -13.07
C THR A 31 -2.88 14.42 -12.92
N GLU A 32 -3.26 13.39 -13.67
CA GLU A 32 -4.59 12.77 -13.56
C GLU A 32 -4.81 12.13 -12.19
N LEU A 33 -3.78 11.47 -11.63
CA LEU A 33 -3.84 10.88 -10.29
C LEU A 33 -4.13 11.95 -9.23
N TYR A 34 -3.33 13.03 -9.19
CA TYR A 34 -3.51 14.12 -8.23
C TYR A 34 -4.85 14.84 -8.43
N ASN A 35 -5.27 15.08 -9.68
CA ASN A 35 -6.58 15.67 -9.96
C ASN A 35 -7.73 14.79 -9.50
N GLY A 36 -7.64 13.47 -9.70
CA GLY A 36 -8.63 12.52 -9.22
C GLY A 36 -8.76 12.55 -7.70
N ILE A 37 -7.63 12.58 -7.00
CA ILE A 37 -7.58 12.67 -5.53
C ILE A 37 -8.19 14.01 -5.05
N LYS A 38 -7.76 15.12 -5.64
CA LYS A 38 -8.09 16.47 -5.19
C LYS A 38 -9.52 16.90 -5.52
N TYR A 39 -10.02 16.53 -6.69
CA TYR A 39 -11.29 17.04 -7.22
C TYR A 39 -12.40 15.99 -7.35
N VAL A 40 -12.10 14.69 -7.31
CA VAL A 40 -13.10 13.63 -7.55
C VAL A 40 -13.33 12.78 -6.30
N ARG A 41 -12.30 12.04 -5.86
CA ARG A 41 -12.36 11.20 -4.67
C ARG A 41 -10.95 11.01 -4.10
N PRO A 42 -10.67 11.49 -2.87
CA PRO A 42 -11.62 12.01 -1.88
C PRO A 42 -12.36 13.29 -2.26
N GLY A 43 -11.78 14.12 -3.14
CA GLY A 43 -12.36 15.42 -3.50
C GLY A 43 -12.18 16.46 -2.39
N GLY A 44 -12.79 17.63 -2.55
CA GLY A 44 -12.79 18.67 -1.52
C GLY A 44 -11.42 19.28 -1.25
N GLU A 45 -10.61 19.45 -2.29
CA GLU A 45 -9.23 19.96 -2.21
C GLU A 45 -8.29 19.07 -1.37
N PHE A 46 -8.63 17.80 -1.20
CA PHE A 46 -7.79 16.87 -0.45
C PHE A 46 -6.45 16.65 -1.16
N GLU A 47 -5.35 16.81 -0.42
CA GLU A 47 -3.99 16.53 -0.90
C GLU A 47 -3.31 15.49 0.00
N PRO A 48 -2.67 14.45 -0.58
CA PRO A 48 -1.81 13.55 0.18
C PRO A 48 -0.61 14.33 0.74
N ASN A 49 -0.39 14.24 2.05
CA ASN A 49 0.77 14.85 2.71
C ASN A 49 2.00 13.91 2.74
N PHE A 50 1.97 12.86 1.94
CA PHE A 50 2.94 11.78 1.91
C PHE A 50 3.31 11.46 0.47
N THR A 51 4.41 10.74 0.28
CA THR A 51 4.95 10.50 -1.07
C THR A 51 4.09 9.51 -1.83
N LEU A 52 3.62 9.91 -3.02
CA LEU A 52 3.06 9.02 -4.02
C LEU A 52 4.09 8.76 -5.13
N PHE A 53 4.35 7.49 -5.41
CA PHE A 53 5.25 7.08 -6.47
C PHE A 53 4.52 6.92 -7.80
N LYS A 54 5.30 6.64 -8.85
CA LYS A 54 4.74 6.21 -10.14
C LYS A 54 3.93 4.93 -9.96
N LYS A 55 2.92 4.77 -10.80
CA LYS A 55 2.10 3.56 -10.85
C LYS A 55 2.97 2.34 -11.18
N ILE A 56 2.81 1.27 -10.41
CA ILE A 56 3.55 0.01 -10.57
C ILE A 56 2.61 -1.19 -10.47
N ASP A 57 3.08 -2.32 -10.98
CA ASP A 57 2.47 -3.62 -10.72
C ASP A 57 3.03 -4.19 -9.41
N VAL A 58 2.16 -4.79 -8.59
CA VAL A 58 2.54 -5.37 -7.28
C VAL A 58 2.46 -6.90 -7.27
N ASN A 59 1.81 -7.48 -8.27
CA ASN A 59 1.67 -8.91 -8.48
C ASN A 59 1.93 -9.32 -9.95
N GLY A 60 2.07 -10.63 -10.17
CA GLY A 60 2.27 -11.21 -11.49
C GLY A 60 3.69 -11.08 -12.03
N ASP A 61 3.90 -11.43 -13.29
CA ASP A 61 5.25 -11.51 -13.89
C ASP A 61 5.96 -10.16 -14.02
N LYS A 62 5.20 -9.05 -13.95
CA LYS A 62 5.72 -7.68 -14.06
C LYS A 62 5.79 -6.96 -12.71
N GLU A 63 5.59 -7.68 -11.61
CA GLU A 63 5.61 -7.06 -10.28
C GLU A 63 6.93 -6.35 -9.99
N HIS A 64 6.85 -5.21 -9.32
CA HIS A 64 8.01 -4.45 -8.93
C HIS A 64 8.84 -5.24 -7.89
N PRO A 65 10.19 -5.27 -7.98
CA PRO A 65 11.04 -6.04 -7.06
C PRO A 65 10.83 -5.73 -5.58
N LEU A 66 10.44 -4.49 -5.25
CA LEU A 66 10.01 -4.11 -3.90
C LEU A 66 8.91 -5.02 -3.38
N TYR A 67 7.84 -5.25 -4.15
CA TYR A 67 6.71 -6.08 -3.73
C TYR A 67 7.06 -7.57 -3.74
N THR A 68 7.98 -8.03 -4.60
CA THR A 68 8.54 -9.38 -4.49
C THR A 68 9.21 -9.57 -3.13
N TYR A 69 10.07 -8.62 -2.71
CA TYR A 69 10.72 -8.63 -1.41
C TYR A 69 9.69 -8.59 -0.27
N LEU A 70 8.77 -7.62 -0.26
CA LEU A 70 7.78 -7.48 0.81
C LEU A 70 6.89 -8.73 0.98
N LYS A 71 6.41 -9.32 -0.12
CA LYS A 71 5.55 -10.53 -0.11
C LYS A 71 6.29 -11.80 0.29
N ALA A 72 7.62 -11.84 0.17
CA ALA A 72 8.43 -12.97 0.59
C ALA A 72 8.57 -13.03 2.12
N TYR A 73 8.67 -11.89 2.79
CA TYR A 73 8.85 -11.81 4.24
C TYR A 73 7.54 -11.89 5.03
N CYS A 74 6.45 -11.34 4.49
CA CYS A 74 5.15 -11.33 5.16
C CYS A 74 4.12 -12.12 4.35
N PRO A 75 3.66 -13.29 4.85
CA PRO A 75 2.62 -14.10 4.20
C PRO A 75 1.32 -13.30 3.97
N SER A 76 0.50 -13.78 3.05
CA SER A 76 -0.75 -13.08 2.71
C SER A 76 -1.70 -12.90 3.90
N THR A 77 -2.43 -11.79 3.91
CA THR A 77 -3.42 -11.45 4.95
C THR A 77 -4.72 -12.25 4.84
N ARG A 78 -4.95 -12.90 3.69
CA ARG A 78 -6.14 -13.74 3.42
C ARG A 78 -5.75 -15.03 2.73
N GLU A 79 -6.44 -16.12 3.06
CA GLU A 79 -6.20 -17.43 2.45
C GLU A 79 -6.52 -17.46 0.96
N SER A 80 -7.60 -16.78 0.55
CA SER A 80 -8.09 -16.76 -0.83
C SER A 80 -8.25 -15.33 -1.37
N PHE A 81 -8.34 -15.24 -2.69
CA PHE A 81 -8.78 -14.02 -3.37
C PHE A 81 -10.30 -13.91 -3.29
N SER A 82 -10.81 -12.71 -3.00
CA SER A 82 -12.26 -12.49 -2.89
C SER A 82 -12.98 -12.56 -4.25
N ASP A 83 -12.35 -12.04 -5.30
CA ASP A 83 -12.86 -12.08 -6.68
C ASP A 83 -11.68 -12.18 -7.65
N PRO A 84 -11.34 -13.39 -8.14
CA PRO A 84 -10.26 -13.59 -9.10
C PRO A 84 -10.49 -12.92 -10.47
N ASP A 85 -11.74 -12.67 -10.87
CA ASP A 85 -12.07 -12.06 -12.16
C ASP A 85 -11.84 -10.53 -12.13
N ALA A 86 -11.86 -9.95 -10.94
CA ALA A 86 -11.44 -8.56 -10.71
C ALA A 86 -9.91 -8.38 -10.62
N LEU A 87 -9.10 -9.44 -10.84
CA LEU A 87 -7.64 -9.38 -10.78
C LEU A 87 -7.02 -9.36 -12.18
N TYR A 88 -6.38 -8.23 -12.51
CA TYR A 88 -5.84 -7.94 -13.83
C TYR A 88 -4.32 -8.20 -13.90
N TYR A 89 -3.91 -9.40 -13.51
CA TYR A 89 -2.53 -9.87 -13.61
C TYR A 89 -2.48 -11.40 -13.62
N LYS A 90 -1.36 -11.95 -14.09
CA LYS A 90 -1.03 -13.38 -14.05
C LYS A 90 0.49 -13.57 -13.84
N PRO A 91 0.92 -14.75 -13.34
CA PRO A 91 0.10 -15.78 -12.70
C PRO A 91 -0.38 -15.32 -11.32
N LEU A 92 -1.41 -15.99 -10.77
CA LEU A 92 -1.82 -15.82 -9.38
C LEU A 92 -0.95 -16.68 -8.46
N LYS A 93 -0.46 -16.11 -7.36
CA LYS A 93 0.39 -16.77 -6.37
C LYS A 93 -0.21 -16.66 -4.97
N LYS A 94 0.13 -17.63 -4.11
CA LYS A 94 -0.38 -17.70 -2.73
C LYS A 94 -0.10 -16.42 -1.93
N ASN A 95 1.05 -15.79 -2.10
CA ASN A 95 1.44 -14.62 -1.29
C ASN A 95 1.08 -13.26 -1.91
N ASP A 96 0.37 -13.24 -3.04
CA ASP A 96 0.01 -11.99 -3.72
C ASP A 96 -0.76 -11.01 -2.83
N VAL A 97 -0.58 -9.72 -3.15
CA VAL A 97 -1.43 -8.64 -2.61
C VAL A 97 -2.88 -8.95 -3.00
N ARG A 98 -3.77 -8.89 -2.02
CA ARG A 98 -5.16 -9.33 -2.11
C ARG A 98 -6.07 -8.27 -2.69
N TRP A 99 -5.83 -7.00 -2.36
CA TRP A 99 -6.62 -5.89 -2.89
C TRP A 99 -5.91 -4.54 -2.70
N ASN A 100 -6.54 -3.47 -3.19
CA ASN A 100 -6.18 -2.09 -2.87
C ASN A 100 -6.12 -1.88 -1.35
N TRP A 101 -5.22 -0.99 -0.90
CA TRP A 101 -5.02 -0.64 0.51
C TRP A 101 -4.41 -1.71 1.41
N GLU A 102 -3.79 -2.76 0.88
CA GLU A 102 -2.93 -3.63 1.70
C GLU A 102 -1.65 -2.89 2.12
N LYS A 103 -1.19 -3.12 3.36
CA LYS A 103 -0.15 -2.27 3.98
C LYS A 103 0.99 -3.14 4.48
N PHE A 104 2.22 -2.63 4.37
CA PHE A 104 3.41 -3.23 4.95
C PHE A 104 4.04 -2.20 5.88
N LEU A 105 4.35 -2.61 7.11
CA LEU A 105 5.13 -1.82 8.05
C LEU A 105 6.58 -2.31 7.99
N ILE A 106 7.52 -1.39 7.83
CA ILE A 106 8.94 -1.66 7.64
C ILE A 106 9.70 -1.03 8.81
N THR A 107 10.67 -1.75 9.36
CA THR A 107 11.54 -1.27 10.43
C THR A 107 12.53 -0.21 9.93
N LYS A 108 13.14 0.55 10.84
CA LYS A 108 14.22 1.52 10.51
C LYS A 108 15.41 0.88 9.77
N SER A 109 15.63 -0.43 9.94
CA SER A 109 16.68 -1.20 9.25
C SER A 109 16.30 -1.66 7.84
N GLY A 110 15.09 -1.35 7.36
CA GLY A 110 14.60 -1.77 6.04
C GLY A 110 14.03 -3.20 5.99
N LYS A 111 13.86 -3.86 7.14
CA LYS A 111 13.23 -5.20 7.21
C LYS A 111 11.70 -5.08 7.36
N PRO A 112 10.90 -5.83 6.60
CA PRO A 112 9.45 -5.92 6.81
C PRO A 112 9.14 -6.44 8.21
N PHE A 113 8.30 -5.72 8.94
CA PHE A 113 7.85 -6.07 10.29
C PHE A 113 6.52 -6.81 10.24
N MET A 114 5.53 -6.22 9.58
CA MET A 114 4.17 -6.77 9.53
C MET A 114 3.43 -6.34 8.26
N ARG A 115 2.46 -7.15 7.87
CA ARG A 115 1.57 -6.94 6.72
C ARG A 115 0.13 -6.91 7.21
N TYR A 116 -0.64 -5.93 6.76
CA TYR A 116 -1.99 -5.67 7.24
C TYR A 116 -2.99 -5.74 6.10
N ASP A 117 -4.16 -6.30 6.42
CA ASP A 117 -5.26 -6.47 5.49
C ASP A 117 -5.73 -5.13 4.90
N PRO A 118 -6.27 -5.11 3.67
CA PRO A 118 -6.97 -3.94 3.12
C PRO A 118 -7.93 -3.26 4.10
N GLY A 119 -8.70 -4.05 4.86
CA GLY A 119 -9.70 -3.55 5.80
C GLY A 119 -9.13 -2.99 7.11
N THR A 120 -7.86 -3.25 7.45
CA THR A 120 -7.24 -2.73 8.68
C THR A 120 -7.17 -1.20 8.63
N LYS A 121 -7.78 -0.54 9.61
CA LYS A 121 -7.82 0.93 9.68
C LYS A 121 -6.48 1.48 10.14
N PRO A 122 -6.11 2.70 9.71
CA PRO A 122 -4.87 3.36 10.14
C PRO A 122 -4.67 3.41 11.67
N ASN A 123 -5.76 3.60 12.44
CA ASN A 123 -5.68 3.68 13.90
C ASN A 123 -5.26 2.35 14.56
N GLU A 124 -5.55 1.22 13.92
CA GLU A 124 -5.23 -0.12 14.42
C GLU A 124 -3.73 -0.44 14.29
N ILE A 125 -2.99 0.32 13.46
CA ILE A 125 -1.56 0.11 13.19
C ILE A 125 -0.68 0.97 14.12
N LYS A 126 -1.28 1.92 14.85
CA LYS A 126 -0.55 2.91 15.67
C LYS A 126 0.34 2.27 16.74
N ASN A 127 -0.14 1.22 17.40
CA ASN A 127 0.62 0.55 18.46
C ASN A 127 1.90 -0.08 17.91
N ASP A 128 1.84 -0.71 16.75
CA ASP A 128 3.00 -1.31 16.08
C ASP A 128 3.99 -0.24 15.62
N ILE A 129 3.49 0.89 15.09
CA ILE A 129 4.32 2.04 14.73
C ILE A 129 5.04 2.57 15.96
N MET A 130 4.32 2.82 17.06
CA MET A 130 4.92 3.32 18.30
C MET A 130 5.96 2.36 18.87
N PHE A 131 5.67 1.06 18.84
CA PHE A 131 6.61 0.01 19.24
C PHE A 131 7.91 0.10 18.45
N LEU A 132 7.85 0.20 17.11
CA LEU A 132 9.05 0.31 16.27
C LEU A 132 9.79 1.65 16.43
N LEU A 133 9.07 2.74 16.71
CA LEU A 133 9.68 4.04 16.93
C LEU A 133 10.49 4.08 18.23
N GLN A 134 10.03 3.39 19.27
CA GLN A 134 10.68 3.30 20.57
C GLN A 134 11.91 2.38 20.60
N GLN A 135 12.10 1.52 19.59
CA GLN A 135 13.33 0.75 19.47
C GLN A 135 14.49 1.68 19.09
N GLU A 136 15.48 1.77 19.99
CA GLU A 136 16.82 2.27 19.68
C GLU A 136 17.52 1.26 18.76
N ILE A 137 18.37 1.78 17.86
CA ILE A 137 19.19 0.97 16.96
C ILE A 137 20.44 0.52 17.71
#